data_AF-A0A1B6MK65-F1
#
_entry.id   AF-A0A1B6MK65-F1
#
_cell.length_a   1.000
_cell.length_b   1.000
_cell.length_c   1.000
_cell.angle_alpha   90.00
_cell.angle_beta   90.00
_cell.angle_gamma   90.00
#
_symmetry.space_group_name_H-M   'P 1'
#
loop_
_entity.id
_entity.type
_entity.pdbx_description
1 polymer ?
#
loop_
_entity_poly.entity_id
_entity_poly.type
_entity_poly.pdbx_seq_one_letter_code
_entity_poly.pdbx_strand_id
1 'polypeptide(L)'
;MEVNSKPYSTVEIYDVKKPTLSYWQIAALGIVPAVGFGVWYYFRTRKSKTNSSTQSNGVPAAVAEQILTSTASPKKEEVKSEVKTPLQRAQSIKDAGNVFFKDGKYPEAIRCYTEAIDLCPPSETDILSTFYQNRAACHDQLNNLEGTVKDCTKALELHPKYTKALSRRAKANQSLGKLSECLDDVTTVCILESFQNQKSLEMADTVLKELGKQHAKEAMQSKEPVQPSPYFVKAYFTSFPNDPVVNASDFEVVEINIPAVAGDSSSSHLEQAKSMLVRGRYEEVIPACSAAVEHGEGLEPEALLLRATMYLLRGQHSLALDDLDTIINSQ
;
A
#
# COMPACT_ATOMS: atom_id res chain seq x y z
N MET A 1 -38.84 -61.31 -16.44
CA MET A 1 -37.47 -60.84 -16.16
C MET A 1 -37.17 -59.74 -17.16
N GLU A 2 -37.30 -58.49 -16.74
CA GLU A 2 -36.70 -57.34 -17.43
C GLU A 2 -36.62 -56.21 -16.39
N VAL A 3 -35.40 -55.97 -15.91
CA VAL A 3 -35.06 -54.99 -14.90
C VAL A 3 -34.71 -53.70 -15.64
N ASN A 4 -35.56 -52.68 -15.49
CA ASN A 4 -35.36 -51.39 -16.11
C ASN A 4 -34.47 -50.52 -15.21
N SER A 5 -33.15 -50.67 -15.36
CA SER A 5 -32.14 -49.86 -14.67
C SER A 5 -31.94 -48.53 -15.40
N LYS A 6 -32.42 -47.43 -14.84
CA LYS A 6 -32.00 -46.09 -15.24
C LYS A 6 -30.53 -45.85 -14.86
N PRO A 7 -29.70 -45.23 -15.70
CA PRO A 7 -28.30 -44.93 -15.37
C PRO A 7 -28.21 -43.77 -14.39
N TYR A 8 -27.39 -43.94 -13.35
CA TYR A 8 -27.00 -42.90 -12.39
C TYR A 8 -26.23 -41.79 -13.12
N SER A 9 -26.62 -40.53 -12.89
CA SER A 9 -25.85 -39.37 -13.34
C SER A 9 -24.55 -39.28 -12.54
N THR A 10 -23.42 -39.33 -13.23
CA THR A 10 -22.09 -39.06 -12.71
C THR A 10 -22.02 -37.65 -12.11
N VAL A 11 -21.70 -37.58 -10.83
CA VAL A 11 -21.34 -36.34 -10.13
C VAL A 11 -19.94 -35.93 -10.60
N GLU A 12 -19.80 -34.76 -11.22
CA GLU A 12 -18.48 -34.17 -11.48
C GLU A 12 -17.82 -33.80 -10.15
N ILE A 13 -16.74 -34.51 -9.82
CA ILE A 13 -15.88 -34.22 -8.68
C ILE A 13 -15.00 -33.05 -9.09
N TYR A 14 -15.22 -31.88 -8.49
CA TYR A 14 -14.30 -30.75 -8.63
C TYR A 14 -12.94 -31.11 -7.99
N ASP A 15 -11.90 -31.09 -8.81
CA ASP A 15 -10.51 -31.33 -8.43
C ASP A 15 -10.01 -30.16 -7.56
N VAL A 16 -9.92 -30.39 -6.24
CA VAL A 16 -9.38 -29.42 -5.30
C VAL A 16 -7.86 -29.36 -5.48
N LYS A 17 -7.38 -28.33 -6.19
CA LYS A 17 -5.95 -27.98 -6.23
C LYS A 17 -5.43 -27.78 -4.80
N LYS A 18 -4.56 -28.69 -4.34
CA LYS A 18 -3.77 -28.53 -3.12
C LYS A 18 -2.83 -27.32 -3.25
N PRO A 19 -2.67 -26.46 -2.23
CA PRO A 19 -1.72 -25.37 -2.30
C PRO A 19 -0.30 -25.91 -2.21
N THR A 20 0.46 -25.81 -3.30
CA THR A 20 1.90 -26.05 -3.30
C THR A 20 2.60 -24.76 -2.87
N LEU A 21 3.24 -24.79 -1.70
CA LEU A 21 4.09 -23.70 -1.22
C LEU A 21 5.26 -23.48 -2.19
N SER A 22 5.51 -22.22 -2.54
CA SER A 22 6.57 -21.82 -3.47
C SER A 22 7.95 -21.99 -2.81
N TYR A 23 8.95 -22.42 -3.59
CA TYR A 23 10.35 -22.62 -3.14
C TYR A 23 10.95 -21.40 -2.41
N TRP A 24 10.45 -20.20 -2.67
CA TRP A 24 10.89 -18.95 -2.01
C TRP A 24 10.38 -18.80 -0.58
N GLN A 25 9.26 -19.43 -0.20
CA GLN A 25 8.75 -19.41 1.17
C GLN A 25 9.57 -20.32 2.10
N ILE A 26 10.28 -21.32 1.57
CA ILE A 26 11.17 -22.21 2.33
C ILE A 26 12.54 -21.55 2.57
N ALA A 27 12.97 -20.63 1.71
CA ALA A 27 14.27 -19.93 1.83
C ALA A 27 14.34 -18.96 3.03
N ALA A 28 13.19 -18.51 3.56
CA ALA A 28 13.12 -17.57 4.67
C ALA A 28 13.55 -18.16 6.04
N LEU A 29 13.72 -19.49 6.15
CA LEU A 29 14.12 -20.16 7.39
C LEU A 29 15.63 -20.46 7.49
N GLY A 30 16.44 -20.06 6.50
CA GLY A 30 17.84 -20.48 6.38
C GLY A 30 18.94 -19.45 6.70
N ILE A 31 18.61 -18.20 7.06
CA ILE A 31 19.60 -17.10 7.17
C ILE A 31 19.80 -16.65 8.63
N VAL A 32 20.17 -17.58 9.52
CA VAL A 32 20.54 -17.22 10.90
C VAL A 32 21.99 -17.56 11.29
N PRO A 33 22.75 -18.50 10.66
CA PRO A 33 24.13 -18.73 11.11
C PRO A 33 25.21 -17.81 10.49
N ALA A 34 24.96 -17.16 9.35
CA ALA A 34 26.03 -16.50 8.58
C ALA A 34 26.49 -15.14 9.13
N VAL A 35 25.62 -14.42 9.86
CA VAL A 35 25.93 -13.07 10.37
C VAL A 35 26.87 -13.11 11.58
N GLY A 36 26.76 -14.15 12.42
CA GLY A 36 27.59 -14.29 13.63
C GLY A 36 29.08 -14.46 13.36
N PHE A 37 29.45 -15.17 12.28
CA PHE A 37 30.85 -15.45 11.95
C PHE A 37 31.58 -14.21 11.39
N GLY A 38 30.88 -13.36 10.64
CA GLY A 38 31.43 -12.12 10.09
C GLY A 38 31.75 -11.07 11.16
N VAL A 39 30.87 -10.95 12.17
CA VAL A 39 31.09 -10.05 13.30
C VAL A 39 32.27 -10.52 14.17
N TRP A 40 32.39 -11.83 14.42
CA TRP A 40 33.51 -12.41 15.17
C TRP A 40 34.87 -12.18 14.48
N TYR A 41 34.94 -12.32 13.15
CA TYR A 41 36.15 -12.08 12.37
C TYR A 41 36.57 -10.59 12.39
N TYR A 42 35.61 -9.66 12.30
CA TYR A 42 35.87 -8.22 12.31
C TYR A 42 36.44 -7.72 13.66
N PHE A 43 35.98 -8.25 14.79
CA PHE A 43 36.51 -7.86 16.10
C PHE A 43 37.88 -8.48 16.41
N ARG A 44 38.22 -9.61 15.78
CA ARG A 44 39.51 -10.29 16.01
C ARG A 44 40.68 -9.61 15.30
N THR A 45 40.46 -8.92 14.20
CA THR A 45 41.53 -8.26 13.41
C THR A 45 41.89 -6.85 13.89
N ARG A 46 41.15 -6.29 14.86
CA ARG A 46 41.35 -4.90 15.34
C ARG A 46 42.29 -4.74 16.52
N LYS A 47 42.95 -5.82 16.98
CA LYS A 47 43.90 -5.79 18.12
C LYS A 47 45.35 -5.91 17.64
N SER A 48 45.85 -4.90 16.94
CA SER A 48 47.28 -4.62 16.82
C SER A 48 47.51 -3.20 16.33
N LYS A 49 48.44 -2.50 17.00
CA LYS A 49 48.92 -1.11 16.79
C LYS A 49 48.18 0.01 17.53
N THR A 50 48.45 0.10 18.82
CA THR A 50 48.61 1.38 19.53
C THR A 50 49.84 1.30 20.43
N ASN A 51 50.82 2.17 20.16
CA ASN A 51 51.89 2.75 21.02
C ASN A 51 52.85 3.47 20.05
N SER A 52 53.37 4.69 20.23
CA SER A 52 53.22 5.74 21.24
C SER A 52 54.05 6.96 20.78
N SER A 53 53.43 8.15 20.78
CA SER A 53 53.93 9.43 21.34
C SER A 53 55.25 10.13 20.89
N THR A 54 55.10 11.44 20.58
CA THR A 54 55.99 12.63 20.83
C THR A 54 57.29 12.77 19.99
N GLN A 55 57.64 13.89 19.34
CA GLN A 55 57.91 15.24 19.88
C GLN A 55 58.02 16.34 18.78
N SER A 56 58.14 17.57 19.28
CA SER A 56 58.01 18.93 18.75
C SER A 56 59.10 19.53 17.83
N ASN A 57 58.69 20.64 17.17
CA ASN A 57 59.42 21.89 16.82
C ASN A 57 60.44 21.94 15.67
N GLY A 58 60.30 22.99 14.84
CA GLY A 58 61.43 23.68 14.19
C GLY A 58 61.26 23.98 12.69
N VAL A 59 61.17 25.26 12.33
CA VAL A 59 61.50 25.84 11.00
C VAL A 59 62.90 26.45 11.13
N PRO A 60 63.85 26.33 10.17
CA PRO A 60 64.01 27.36 9.13
C PRO A 60 64.63 26.95 7.77
N ALA A 61 64.19 27.67 6.73
CA ALA A 61 64.91 28.36 5.63
C ALA A 61 66.10 27.75 4.85
N ALA A 62 66.11 28.12 3.56
CA ALA A 62 67.18 28.04 2.52
C ALA A 62 67.41 26.65 1.92
N VAL A 63 67.48 26.47 0.59
CA VAL A 63 68.50 27.02 -0.32
C VAL A 63 67.93 27.25 -1.74
N ALA A 64 68.43 28.34 -2.35
CA ALA A 64 68.19 28.87 -3.69
C ALA A 64 68.90 28.04 -4.79
N GLU A 65 68.31 27.86 -5.98
CA GLU A 65 68.61 28.62 -7.21
C GLU A 65 69.49 27.82 -8.21
N GLN A 66 68.94 27.61 -9.42
CA GLN A 66 69.61 27.57 -10.73
C GLN A 66 68.48 27.73 -11.79
N ILE A 67 68.26 28.87 -12.46
CA ILE A 67 69.05 29.52 -13.55
C ILE A 67 69.19 28.55 -14.74
N LEU A 68 68.82 28.81 -16.00
CA LEU A 68 68.30 29.96 -16.75
C LEU A 68 67.80 29.45 -18.13
N THR A 69 66.74 30.09 -18.63
CA THR A 69 66.48 30.49 -20.04
C THR A 69 66.58 29.51 -21.21
N SER A 70 65.50 29.46 -22.01
CA SER A 70 65.60 29.79 -23.43
C SER A 70 64.25 30.25 -24.03
N THR A 71 64.22 31.55 -24.34
CA THR A 71 63.65 32.24 -25.51
C THR A 71 62.16 32.14 -25.87
N ALA A 72 61.53 33.31 -25.87
CA ALA A 72 60.25 33.63 -26.51
C ALA A 72 60.47 34.18 -27.92
N SER A 73 59.62 33.80 -28.88
CA SER A 73 59.01 34.69 -29.89
C SER A 73 58.13 33.92 -30.90
N PRO A 74 57.14 34.57 -31.54
CA PRO A 74 55.75 34.12 -31.54
C PRO A 74 55.30 33.54 -32.89
N LYS A 75 54.43 32.54 -32.87
CA LYS A 75 53.69 32.08 -34.06
C LYS A 75 52.21 31.90 -33.73
N LYS A 76 51.43 32.87 -34.23
CA LYS A 76 50.04 32.82 -34.70
C LYS A 76 49.11 31.83 -33.98
N GLU A 77 48.24 32.40 -33.15
CA GLU A 77 46.95 31.80 -32.79
C GLU A 77 46.16 31.50 -34.07
N GLU A 78 46.14 30.23 -34.48
CA GLU A 78 45.06 29.68 -35.27
C GLU A 78 43.91 29.35 -34.31
N VAL A 79 42.85 30.17 -34.34
CA VAL A 79 41.56 29.83 -33.74
C VAL A 79 40.99 28.64 -34.52
N LYS A 80 41.33 27.42 -34.10
CA LYS A 80 40.60 26.22 -34.48
C LYS A 80 39.29 26.24 -33.70
N SER A 81 38.20 26.63 -34.36
CA SER A 81 36.86 26.43 -33.82
C SER A 81 36.65 24.92 -33.62
N GLU A 82 36.75 24.44 -32.38
CA GLU A 82 36.40 23.06 -32.03
C GLU A 82 34.97 22.76 -32.49
N VAL A 83 34.83 21.90 -33.49
CA VAL A 83 33.52 21.46 -33.99
C VAL A 83 32.91 20.55 -32.93
N LYS A 84 32.05 21.11 -32.06
CA LYS A 84 31.35 20.36 -31.02
C LYS A 84 30.49 19.26 -31.64
N THR A 85 30.61 18.04 -31.13
CA THR A 85 29.75 16.91 -31.53
C THR A 85 28.27 17.21 -31.22
N PRO A 86 27.30 16.56 -31.89
CA PRO A 86 25.88 16.72 -31.56
C PRO A 86 25.58 16.53 -30.06
N LEU A 87 26.21 15.51 -29.44
CA LEU A 87 26.08 15.25 -28.01
C LEU A 87 26.64 16.40 -27.15
N GLN A 88 27.83 16.92 -27.47
CA GLN A 88 28.43 18.05 -26.75
C GLN A 88 27.57 19.32 -26.88
N ARG A 89 26.96 19.54 -28.06
CA ARG A 89 26.02 20.64 -28.26
C ARG A 89 24.76 20.46 -27.42
N ALA A 90 24.15 19.27 -27.43
CA ALA A 90 22.98 18.95 -26.62
C ALA A 90 23.25 19.16 -25.12
N GLN A 91 24.40 18.71 -24.61
CA GLN A 91 24.81 18.94 -23.23
C GLN A 91 24.98 20.42 -22.90
N SER A 92 25.61 21.20 -23.78
CA SER A 92 25.77 22.66 -23.62
C SER A 92 24.41 23.37 -23.58
N ILE A 93 23.44 22.94 -24.38
CA ILE A 93 22.08 23.48 -24.38
C ILE A 93 21.33 23.08 -23.11
N LYS A 94 21.48 21.84 -22.64
CA LYS A 94 20.97 21.41 -21.34
C LYS A 94 21.54 22.26 -20.21
N ASP A 95 22.82 22.65 -20.28
CA ASP A 95 23.45 23.50 -19.26
C ASP A 95 22.85 24.90 -19.27
N ALA A 96 22.58 25.48 -20.44
CA ALA A 96 21.81 26.71 -20.55
C ALA A 96 20.39 26.56 -19.95
N GLY A 97 19.71 25.45 -20.24
CA GLY A 97 18.43 25.12 -19.63
C GLY A 97 18.47 25.05 -18.09
N ASN A 98 19.55 24.49 -17.53
CA ASN A 98 19.77 24.45 -16.08
C ASN A 98 19.94 25.85 -15.47
N VAL A 99 20.54 26.80 -16.21
CA VAL A 99 20.62 28.21 -15.77
C VAL A 99 19.23 28.82 -15.73
N PHE A 100 18.45 28.70 -16.80
CA PHE A 100 17.06 29.18 -16.83
C PHE A 100 16.19 28.54 -15.75
N PHE A 101 16.36 27.25 -15.48
CA PHE A 101 15.64 26.54 -14.42
C PHE A 101 15.94 27.13 -13.04
N LYS A 102 17.22 27.42 -12.75
CA LYS A 102 17.62 28.05 -11.49
C LYS A 102 17.10 29.48 -11.36
N ASP A 103 16.98 30.19 -12.48
CA ASP A 103 16.43 31.54 -12.55
C ASP A 103 14.87 31.56 -12.49
N GLY A 104 14.22 30.39 -12.38
CA GLY A 104 12.75 30.27 -12.37
C GLY A 104 12.08 30.49 -13.73
N LYS A 105 12.87 30.60 -14.81
CA LYS A 105 12.42 30.78 -16.19
C LYS A 105 12.12 29.42 -16.83
N TYR A 106 11.08 28.77 -16.33
CA TYR A 106 10.72 27.40 -16.73
C TYR A 106 10.34 27.25 -18.21
N PRO A 107 9.59 28.16 -18.85
CA PRO A 107 9.29 28.05 -20.28
C PRO A 107 10.55 28.07 -21.16
N GLU A 108 11.52 28.92 -20.84
CA GLU A 108 12.81 29.01 -21.53
C GLU A 108 13.65 27.75 -21.29
N ALA A 109 13.68 27.26 -20.04
CA ALA A 109 14.32 25.99 -19.72
C ALA A 109 13.73 24.82 -20.52
N ILE A 110 12.40 24.75 -20.66
CA ILE A 110 11.70 23.73 -21.47
C ILE A 110 12.14 23.79 -22.92
N ARG A 111 12.28 24.98 -23.51
CA ARG A 111 12.77 25.14 -24.89
C ARG A 111 14.19 24.60 -25.03
N CYS A 112 15.09 24.95 -24.10
CA CYS A 112 16.45 24.41 -24.10
C CYS A 112 16.46 22.88 -23.95
N TYR A 113 15.73 22.31 -22.99
CA TYR A 113 15.70 20.86 -22.83
C TYR A 113 15.09 20.14 -24.02
N THR A 114 14.10 20.73 -24.69
CA THR A 114 13.51 20.17 -25.92
C THR A 114 14.52 20.15 -27.05
N GLU A 115 15.24 21.25 -27.27
CA GLU A 115 16.32 21.30 -28.26
C GLU A 115 17.46 20.33 -27.93
N ALA A 116 17.80 20.16 -26.66
CA ALA A 116 18.79 19.18 -26.21
C ALA A 116 18.31 17.73 -26.48
N ILE A 117 17.02 17.43 -26.29
CA ILE A 117 16.42 16.14 -26.62
C ILE A 117 16.50 15.86 -28.12
N ASP A 118 16.17 16.84 -28.95
CA ASP A 118 16.15 16.71 -30.41
C ASP A 118 17.56 16.51 -31.01
N LEU A 119 18.58 17.10 -30.38
CA LEU A 119 19.98 16.97 -30.81
C LEU A 119 20.71 15.76 -30.24
N CYS A 120 20.22 15.16 -29.15
CA CYS A 120 20.86 14.04 -28.49
C CYS A 120 20.73 12.78 -29.36
N PRO A 121 21.83 12.06 -29.65
CA PRO A 121 21.75 10.78 -30.33
C PRO A 121 20.86 9.80 -29.54
N PRO A 122 19.93 9.06 -30.17
CA PRO A 122 19.06 8.11 -29.49
C PRO A 122 19.79 6.96 -28.78
N SER A 123 21.04 6.69 -29.17
CA SER A 123 21.91 5.70 -28.51
C SER A 123 22.35 6.12 -27.11
N GLU A 124 22.31 7.42 -26.79
CA GLU A 124 22.75 7.98 -25.51
C GLU A 124 21.59 7.98 -24.49
N THR A 125 21.06 6.79 -24.19
CA THR A 125 19.82 6.61 -23.42
C THR A 125 19.89 7.22 -22.01
N ASP A 126 21.03 7.10 -21.33
CA ASP A 126 21.23 7.64 -19.97
C ASP A 126 21.19 9.17 -19.96
N ILE A 127 21.85 9.80 -20.93
CA ILE A 127 21.90 11.26 -21.07
C ILE A 127 20.52 11.77 -21.49
N LEU A 128 19.89 11.11 -22.46
CA LEU A 128 18.56 11.46 -22.95
C LEU A 128 17.51 11.35 -21.83
N SER A 129 17.58 10.32 -20.98
CA SER A 129 16.69 10.16 -19.82
C SER A 129 16.81 11.33 -18.84
N THR A 130 18.02 11.88 -18.67
CA THR A 130 18.28 13.05 -17.83
C THR A 130 17.63 14.31 -18.43
N PHE A 131 17.67 14.47 -19.75
CA PHE A 131 17.04 15.63 -20.41
C PHE A 131 15.51 15.60 -20.27
N TYR A 132 14.89 14.44 -20.46
CA TYR A 132 13.47 14.26 -20.18
C TYR A 132 13.12 14.55 -18.71
N GLN A 133 13.91 14.07 -17.75
CA GLN A 133 13.64 14.30 -16.33
C GLN A 133 13.78 15.79 -15.94
N ASN A 134 14.73 16.51 -16.53
CA ASN A 134 14.88 17.95 -16.30
C ASN A 134 13.72 18.75 -16.92
N ARG A 135 13.23 18.37 -18.10
CA ARG A 135 12.03 18.98 -18.70
C ARG A 135 10.78 18.67 -17.88
N ALA A 136 10.64 17.45 -17.37
CA ALA A 136 9.58 17.07 -16.44
C ALA A 136 9.60 17.90 -15.15
N ALA A 137 10.80 18.27 -14.67
CA ALA A 137 10.95 19.16 -13.52
C ALA A 137 10.39 20.55 -13.78
N CYS A 138 10.59 21.10 -14.97
CA CYS A 138 10.00 22.37 -15.37
C CYS A 138 8.47 22.29 -15.43
N HIS A 139 7.93 21.20 -16.00
CA HIS A 139 6.49 20.98 -16.03
C HIS A 139 5.89 20.88 -14.62
N ASP A 140 6.57 20.25 -13.68
CA ASP A 140 6.13 20.15 -12.27
C ASP A 140 6.12 21.54 -11.60
N GLN A 141 7.09 22.40 -11.88
CA GLN A 141 7.09 23.79 -11.38
C GLN A 141 5.97 24.65 -11.99
N LEU A 142 5.55 24.35 -13.22
CA LEU A 142 4.43 25.01 -13.90
C LEU A 142 3.06 24.38 -13.59
N ASN A 143 3.00 23.41 -12.67
CA ASN A 143 1.81 22.63 -12.35
C ASN A 143 1.16 21.93 -13.58
N ASN A 144 1.95 21.65 -14.61
CA ASN A 144 1.53 20.86 -15.78
C ASN A 144 1.79 19.36 -15.48
N LEU A 145 0.87 18.76 -14.72
CA LEU A 145 1.01 17.41 -14.20
C LEU A 145 1.07 16.36 -15.32
N GLU A 146 0.27 16.51 -16.36
CA GLU A 146 0.25 15.60 -17.52
C GLU A 146 1.58 15.64 -18.28
N GLY A 147 2.15 16.84 -18.47
CA GLY A 147 3.47 17.02 -19.06
C GLY A 147 4.56 16.35 -18.23
N THR A 148 4.51 16.51 -16.91
CA THR A 148 5.42 15.83 -15.98
C THR A 148 5.34 14.31 -16.10
N VAL A 149 4.14 13.74 -16.08
CA VAL A 149 3.96 12.28 -16.19
C VAL A 149 4.48 11.76 -17.52
N LYS A 150 4.21 12.47 -18.63
CA LYS A 150 4.67 12.10 -19.98
C LYS A 150 6.19 12.04 -20.05
N ASP A 151 6.87 13.11 -19.62
CA ASP A 151 8.33 13.18 -19.69
C ASP A 151 9.01 12.24 -18.69
N CYS A 152 8.48 12.07 -17.48
CA CYS A 152 8.98 11.08 -16.55
C CYS A 152 8.81 9.66 -17.09
N THR A 153 7.71 9.35 -17.77
CA THR A 153 7.50 8.05 -18.40
C THR A 153 8.54 7.81 -19.51
N LYS A 154 8.83 8.82 -20.36
CA LYS A 154 9.93 8.72 -21.33
C LYS A 154 11.30 8.54 -20.69
N ALA A 155 11.58 9.22 -19.58
CA ALA A 155 12.82 9.00 -18.85
C ALA A 155 12.92 7.56 -18.29
N LEU A 156 11.81 6.98 -17.84
CA LEU A 156 11.77 5.63 -17.28
C LEU A 156 11.77 4.52 -18.32
N GLU A 157 11.24 4.76 -19.52
CA GLU A 157 11.40 3.86 -20.68
C GLU A 157 12.90 3.70 -21.04
N LEU A 158 13.69 4.78 -20.90
CA LEU A 158 15.12 4.78 -21.18
C LEU A 158 15.96 4.27 -20.01
N HIS A 159 15.62 4.66 -18.78
CA HIS A 159 16.30 4.26 -17.55
C HIS A 159 15.28 3.87 -16.46
N PRO A 160 14.88 2.58 -16.40
CA PRO A 160 13.79 2.12 -15.51
C PRO A 160 14.03 2.34 -14.01
N LYS A 161 15.30 2.36 -13.57
CA LYS A 161 15.66 2.54 -12.16
C LYS A 161 15.91 4.01 -11.78
N TYR A 162 15.39 4.96 -12.55
CA TYR A 162 15.68 6.37 -12.31
C TYR A 162 14.81 6.93 -11.18
N THR A 163 15.30 6.81 -9.94
CA THR A 163 14.55 7.17 -8.73
C THR A 163 13.97 8.59 -8.74
N LYS A 164 14.69 9.57 -9.32
CA LYS A 164 14.20 10.95 -9.43
C LYS A 164 13.03 11.10 -10.41
N ALA A 165 12.97 10.30 -11.47
CA ALA A 165 11.86 10.29 -12.40
C ALA A 165 10.65 9.56 -11.79
N LEU A 166 10.87 8.41 -11.13
CA LEU A 166 9.82 7.69 -10.39
C LEU A 166 9.16 8.57 -9.32
N SER A 167 9.98 9.21 -8.47
CA SER A 167 9.46 10.06 -7.38
C SER A 167 8.66 11.25 -7.90
N ARG A 168 9.07 11.84 -9.03
CA ARG A 168 8.36 12.97 -9.64
C ARG A 168 7.06 12.52 -10.31
N ARG A 169 7.08 11.37 -10.99
CA ARG A 169 5.88 10.78 -11.61
C ARG A 169 4.86 10.37 -10.56
N ALA A 170 5.30 9.75 -9.46
CA ALA A 170 4.47 9.45 -8.31
C ALA A 170 3.74 10.69 -7.79
N LYS A 171 4.48 11.79 -7.53
CA LYS A 171 3.89 13.04 -7.02
C LYS A 171 2.85 13.62 -8.00
N ALA A 172 3.15 13.57 -9.29
CA ALA A 172 2.23 14.03 -10.33
C ALA A 172 0.98 13.14 -10.41
N ASN A 173 1.13 11.81 -10.36
CA ASN A 173 0.02 10.86 -10.34
C ASN A 173 -0.86 11.02 -9.10
N GLN A 174 -0.26 11.24 -7.92
CA GLN A 174 -1.00 11.55 -6.70
C GLN A 174 -1.87 12.80 -6.89
N SER A 175 -1.29 13.86 -7.46
CA SER A 175 -1.99 15.13 -7.71
C SER A 175 -3.10 15.00 -8.76
N LEU A 176 -2.98 14.04 -9.68
CA LEU A 176 -4.00 13.69 -10.69
C LEU A 176 -5.08 12.72 -10.17
N GLY A 177 -4.98 12.25 -8.91
CA GLY A 177 -5.88 11.23 -8.36
C GLY A 177 -5.65 9.81 -8.90
N LYS A 178 -4.55 9.58 -9.61
CA LYS A 178 -4.13 8.27 -10.13
C LYS A 178 -3.39 7.49 -9.05
N LEU A 179 -4.12 7.08 -8.02
CA LEU A 179 -3.54 6.53 -6.78
C LEU A 179 -2.85 5.18 -7.01
N SER A 180 -3.39 4.33 -7.88
CA SER A 180 -2.79 3.02 -8.20
C SER A 180 -1.42 3.18 -8.85
N GLU A 181 -1.32 4.00 -9.89
CA GLU A 181 -0.07 4.28 -10.59
C GLU A 181 0.93 5.02 -9.69
N CYS A 182 0.44 5.88 -8.79
CA CYS A 182 1.26 6.49 -7.76
C CYS A 182 1.85 5.43 -6.82
N LEU A 183 1.04 4.47 -6.36
CA LEU A 183 1.48 3.42 -5.43
C LEU A 183 2.56 2.54 -6.06
N ASP A 184 2.42 2.18 -7.33
CA ASP A 184 3.42 1.39 -8.06
C ASP A 184 4.78 2.12 -8.13
N ASP A 185 4.76 3.41 -8.46
CA ASP A 185 5.98 4.23 -8.54
C ASP A 185 6.64 4.39 -7.17
N VAL A 186 5.86 4.72 -6.13
CA VAL A 186 6.39 4.91 -4.77
C VAL A 186 6.93 3.59 -4.21
N THR A 187 6.25 2.47 -4.45
CA THR A 187 6.73 1.14 -4.03
C THR A 187 8.06 0.82 -4.69
N THR A 188 8.19 1.12 -5.99
CA THR A 188 9.45 0.94 -6.71
C THR A 188 10.56 1.81 -6.12
N VAL A 189 10.28 3.08 -5.79
CA VAL A 189 11.23 3.98 -5.12
C VAL A 189 11.66 3.42 -3.76
N CYS A 190 10.71 2.99 -2.92
CA CYS A 190 11.00 2.40 -1.62
C CYS A 190 11.91 1.18 -1.73
N ILE A 191 11.68 0.30 -2.71
CA ILE A 191 12.54 -0.87 -2.96
C ILE A 191 13.94 -0.44 -3.40
N LEU A 192 14.05 0.50 -4.35
CA LEU A 192 15.34 0.99 -4.83
C LEU A 192 16.16 1.70 -3.74
N GLU A 193 15.49 2.39 -2.83
CA GLU A 193 16.09 3.08 -1.68
C GLU A 193 16.25 2.16 -0.45
N SER A 194 15.98 0.86 -0.59
CA SER A 194 16.04 -0.13 0.51
C SER A 194 15.26 0.31 1.76
N PHE A 195 14.14 1.01 1.56
CA PHE A 195 13.25 1.53 2.60
C PHE A 195 13.96 2.47 3.60
N GLN A 196 15.04 3.13 3.21
CA GLN A 196 15.80 4.04 4.08
C GLN A 196 15.25 5.47 4.08
N ASN A 197 14.57 5.87 2.99
CA ASN A 197 14.06 7.22 2.82
C ASN A 197 12.68 7.36 3.43
N GLN A 198 12.62 8.03 4.59
CA GLN A 198 11.38 8.26 5.34
C GLN A 198 10.31 8.97 4.51
N LYS A 199 10.69 9.90 3.62
CA LYS A 199 9.73 10.64 2.78
C LYS A 199 8.99 9.73 1.80
N SER A 200 9.71 8.77 1.22
CA SER A 200 9.13 7.78 0.30
C SER A 200 8.17 6.85 1.03
N LEU A 201 8.51 6.46 2.27
CA LEU A 201 7.64 5.64 3.13
C LEU A 201 6.36 6.38 3.53
N GLU A 202 6.46 7.65 3.92
CA GLU A 202 5.29 8.48 4.28
C GLU A 202 4.34 8.67 3.10
N MET A 203 4.90 8.87 1.90
CA MET A 203 4.10 8.95 0.68
C MET A 203 3.39 7.62 0.40
N ALA A 204 4.08 6.48 0.58
CA ALA A 204 3.49 5.15 0.39
C ALA A 204 2.33 4.92 1.35
N ASP A 205 2.53 5.22 2.65
CA ASP A 205 1.52 5.07 3.69
C ASP A 205 0.28 5.94 3.41
N THR A 206 0.49 7.18 2.98
CA THR A 206 -0.60 8.09 2.62
C THR A 206 -1.44 7.53 1.47
N VAL A 207 -0.80 7.11 0.38
CA VAL A 207 -1.47 6.57 -0.80
C VAL A 207 -2.18 5.25 -0.47
N LEU A 208 -1.56 4.37 0.33
CA LEU A 208 -2.17 3.12 0.79
C LEU A 208 -3.43 3.38 1.62
N LYS A 209 -3.43 4.38 2.51
CA LYS A 209 -4.61 4.77 3.29
C LYS A 209 -5.72 5.31 2.42
N GLU A 210 -5.39 6.16 1.44
CA GLU A 210 -6.38 6.73 0.52
C GLU A 210 -7.03 5.65 -0.35
N LEU A 211 -6.21 4.80 -0.98
CA LEU A 211 -6.67 3.70 -1.82
C LEU A 211 -7.43 2.64 -1.01
N GLY A 212 -6.95 2.34 0.21
CA GLY A 212 -7.66 1.48 1.15
C GLY A 212 -9.03 2.01 1.54
N LYS A 213 -9.17 3.31 1.80
CA LYS A 213 -10.48 3.95 2.06
C LYS A 213 -11.40 3.88 0.85
N GLN A 214 -10.88 4.12 -0.35
CA GLN A 214 -11.67 4.04 -1.58
C GLN A 214 -12.19 2.62 -1.80
N HIS A 215 -11.30 1.62 -1.80
CA HIS A 215 -11.68 0.22 -1.97
C HIS A 215 -12.60 -0.27 -0.85
N ALA A 216 -12.37 0.16 0.40
CA ALA A 216 -13.27 -0.16 1.51
C ALA A 216 -14.67 0.42 1.29
N LYS A 217 -14.78 1.67 0.83
CA LYS A 217 -16.07 2.30 0.53
C LYS A 217 -16.81 1.57 -0.58
N GLU A 218 -16.13 1.23 -1.66
CA GLU A 218 -16.70 0.46 -2.78
C GLU A 218 -17.13 -0.93 -2.33
N ALA A 219 -16.28 -1.64 -1.58
CA ALA A 219 -16.58 -2.97 -1.07
C ALA A 219 -17.74 -2.95 -0.05
N MET A 220 -17.85 -1.93 0.79
CA MET A 220 -18.94 -1.79 1.75
C MET A 220 -20.30 -1.56 1.08
N GLN A 221 -20.35 -0.92 -0.10
CA GLN A 221 -21.60 -0.72 -0.83
C GLN A 221 -22.18 -2.02 -1.38
N SER A 222 -21.32 -2.95 -1.82
CA SER A 222 -21.74 -4.25 -2.36
C SER A 222 -21.67 -5.39 -1.34
N LYS A 223 -21.39 -5.08 -0.06
CA LYS A 223 -21.21 -6.12 0.96
C LYS A 223 -22.55 -6.68 1.40
N GLU A 224 -22.75 -7.97 1.15
CA GLU A 224 -23.88 -8.69 1.74
C GLU A 224 -23.65 -8.94 3.24
N PRO A 225 -24.70 -8.91 4.07
CA PRO A 225 -24.57 -9.19 5.50
C PRO A 225 -24.15 -10.65 5.72
N VAL A 226 -22.92 -10.83 6.20
CA VAL A 226 -22.36 -12.15 6.52
C VAL A 226 -22.94 -12.63 7.85
N GLN A 227 -23.33 -13.90 7.89
CA GLN A 227 -23.83 -14.51 9.11
C GLN A 227 -22.70 -14.72 10.12
N PRO A 228 -22.92 -14.39 11.40
CA PRO A 228 -21.93 -14.63 12.43
C PRO A 228 -21.75 -16.13 12.66
N SER A 229 -20.53 -16.54 13.01
CA SER A 229 -20.27 -17.93 13.39
C SER A 229 -21.07 -18.30 14.65
N PRO A 230 -21.70 -19.49 14.72
CA PRO A 230 -22.42 -19.91 15.92
C PRO A 230 -21.59 -19.88 17.20
N TYR A 231 -20.29 -20.22 17.08
CA TYR A 231 -19.36 -20.12 18.19
C TYR A 231 -19.17 -18.67 18.66
N PHE A 232 -19.07 -17.74 17.71
CA PHE A 232 -18.93 -16.31 18.01
C PHE A 232 -20.19 -15.76 18.68
N VAL A 233 -21.38 -16.10 18.19
CA VAL A 233 -22.66 -15.67 18.80
C VAL A 233 -22.77 -16.21 20.22
N LYS A 234 -22.50 -17.50 20.45
CA LYS A 234 -22.48 -18.08 21.79
C LYS A 234 -21.50 -17.34 22.71
N ALA A 235 -20.27 -17.15 22.27
CA ALA A 235 -19.24 -16.43 23.04
C ALA A 235 -19.67 -14.98 23.36
N TYR A 236 -20.28 -14.29 22.39
CA TYR A 236 -20.82 -12.94 22.57
C TYR A 236 -21.88 -12.91 23.67
N PHE A 237 -22.95 -13.70 23.56
CA PHE A 237 -24.04 -13.69 24.56
C PHE A 237 -23.60 -14.19 25.93
N THR A 238 -22.65 -15.14 26.02
CA THR A 238 -22.08 -15.53 27.32
C THR A 238 -21.30 -14.42 28.02
N SER A 239 -20.89 -13.36 27.30
CA SER A 239 -20.23 -12.19 27.88
C SER A 239 -21.20 -11.23 28.60
N PHE A 240 -22.52 -11.41 28.41
CA PHE A 240 -23.57 -10.60 29.02
C PHE A 240 -24.44 -11.45 29.97
N PRO A 241 -23.95 -11.82 31.16
CA PRO A 241 -24.65 -12.73 32.07
C PRO A 241 -25.93 -12.14 32.70
N ASN A 242 -26.13 -10.82 32.63
CA ASN A 242 -27.30 -10.12 33.16
C ASN A 242 -28.13 -9.50 32.01
N ASP A 243 -28.09 -10.08 30.82
CA ASP A 243 -28.87 -9.60 29.69
C ASP A 243 -30.37 -9.89 29.91
N PRO A 244 -31.25 -8.90 29.71
CA PRO A 244 -32.68 -9.06 29.97
C PRO A 244 -33.39 -9.97 28.95
N VAL A 245 -32.75 -10.28 27.82
CA VAL A 245 -33.31 -11.07 26.72
C VAL A 245 -32.82 -12.52 26.78
N VAL A 246 -31.52 -12.76 26.98
CA VAL A 246 -30.92 -14.11 26.88
C VAL A 246 -29.89 -14.36 27.96
N ASN A 247 -30.00 -15.49 28.66
CA ASN A 247 -29.02 -15.91 29.66
C ASN A 247 -27.98 -16.86 29.09
N ALA A 248 -26.77 -16.86 29.68
CA ALA A 248 -25.70 -17.78 29.29
C ALA A 248 -26.11 -19.26 29.37
N SER A 249 -26.95 -19.61 30.34
CA SER A 249 -27.52 -20.96 30.50
C SER A 249 -28.36 -21.40 29.30
N ASP A 250 -28.98 -20.46 28.57
CA ASP A 250 -29.86 -20.79 27.45
C ASP A 250 -29.07 -21.43 26.29
N PHE A 251 -27.77 -21.11 26.18
CA PHE A 251 -26.85 -21.71 25.20
C PHE A 251 -26.20 -23.02 25.65
N GLU A 252 -26.47 -23.50 26.88
CA GLU A 252 -26.00 -24.79 27.39
C GLU A 252 -26.98 -25.93 27.12
N VAL A 253 -28.28 -25.63 26.94
CA VAL A 253 -29.37 -26.62 26.82
C VAL A 253 -29.52 -27.22 25.40
N VAL A 254 -28.62 -26.90 24.47
CA VAL A 254 -28.80 -27.27 23.05
C VAL A 254 -28.19 -28.61 22.73
N GLU A 255 -28.92 -29.69 23.03
CA GLU A 255 -28.69 -30.96 22.38
C GLU A 255 -29.16 -30.89 20.91
N ILE A 256 -28.23 -31.23 20.00
CA ILE A 256 -28.46 -31.36 18.56
C ILE A 256 -29.38 -32.58 18.33
N ASN A 257 -30.71 -32.40 18.39
CA ASN A 257 -31.78 -33.25 17.79
C ASN A 257 -33.16 -33.11 18.48
N ILE A 258 -33.56 -31.94 18.96
CA ILE A 258 -34.97 -31.76 19.37
C ILE A 258 -35.79 -31.46 18.10
N PRO A 259 -36.74 -32.32 17.70
CA PRO A 259 -37.66 -32.01 16.61
C PRO A 259 -38.37 -30.70 16.92
N ALA A 260 -38.66 -29.89 15.90
CA ALA A 260 -39.50 -28.72 16.07
C ALA A 260 -40.78 -29.15 16.79
N VAL A 261 -40.92 -28.77 18.06
CA VAL A 261 -42.20 -28.87 18.76
C VAL A 261 -43.15 -28.07 17.89
N ALA A 262 -44.13 -28.76 17.31
CA ALA A 262 -45.21 -28.14 16.57
C ALA A 262 -45.70 -26.98 17.44
N GLY A 263 -45.57 -25.75 16.92
CA GLY A 263 -45.76 -24.55 17.71
C GLY A 263 -47.08 -24.62 18.47
N ASP A 264 -47.00 -24.57 19.79
CA ASP A 264 -48.13 -24.02 20.53
C ASP A 264 -48.31 -22.62 19.96
N SER A 265 -49.43 -22.42 19.28
CA SER A 265 -49.88 -21.15 18.70
C SER A 265 -50.11 -20.05 19.75
N SER A 266 -49.57 -20.21 20.96
CA SER A 266 -49.63 -19.28 22.09
C SER A 266 -48.26 -18.71 22.50
N SER A 267 -47.15 -19.17 21.91
CA SER A 267 -45.83 -18.63 22.23
C SER A 267 -45.56 -17.31 21.49
N SER A 268 -45.26 -16.26 22.27
CA SER A 268 -44.86 -14.93 21.78
C SER A 268 -43.77 -15.02 20.71
N HIS A 269 -43.81 -14.15 19.71
CA HIS A 269 -42.81 -14.09 18.63
C HIS A 269 -41.39 -13.88 19.19
N LEU A 270 -41.24 -13.22 20.34
CA LEU A 270 -39.95 -13.05 21.02
C LEU A 270 -39.38 -14.38 21.54
N GLU A 271 -40.21 -15.25 22.12
CA GLU A 271 -39.77 -16.57 22.60
C GLU A 271 -39.35 -17.48 21.43
N GLN A 272 -40.02 -17.35 20.28
CA GLN A 272 -39.60 -18.01 19.05
C GLN A 272 -38.23 -17.52 18.58
N ALA A 273 -38.00 -16.19 18.62
CA ALA A 273 -36.71 -15.59 18.27
C ALA A 273 -35.56 -16.08 19.17
N LYS A 274 -35.79 -16.14 20.49
CA LYS A 274 -34.82 -16.70 21.46
C LYS A 274 -34.50 -18.17 21.17
N SER A 275 -35.52 -18.98 20.87
CA SER A 275 -35.32 -20.39 20.51
C SER A 275 -34.48 -20.56 19.23
N MET A 276 -34.74 -19.72 18.21
CA MET A 276 -33.97 -19.72 16.96
C MET A 276 -32.51 -19.32 17.19
N LEU A 277 -32.27 -18.29 18.01
CA LEU A 277 -30.93 -17.83 18.38
C LEU A 277 -30.11 -18.96 19.02
N VAL A 278 -30.69 -19.60 20.03
CA VAL A 278 -30.07 -20.69 20.78
C VAL A 278 -29.79 -21.91 19.88
N ARG A 279 -30.67 -22.20 18.92
CA ARG A 279 -30.51 -23.27 17.92
C ARG A 279 -29.55 -22.93 16.78
N GLY A 280 -28.99 -21.72 16.75
CA GLY A 280 -28.07 -21.28 15.71
C GLY A 280 -28.71 -20.89 14.37
N ARG A 281 -30.04 -20.67 14.33
CA ARG A 281 -30.79 -20.23 13.15
C ARG A 281 -30.88 -18.70 13.10
N TYR A 282 -29.75 -18.04 12.90
CA TYR A 282 -29.62 -16.59 13.04
C TYR A 282 -30.36 -15.79 11.97
N GLU A 283 -30.60 -16.39 10.80
CA GLU A 283 -31.33 -15.78 9.68
C GLU A 283 -32.76 -15.41 10.06
N GLU A 284 -33.37 -16.18 10.95
CA GLU A 284 -34.80 -16.08 11.30
C GLU A 284 -35.04 -15.23 12.55
N VAL A 285 -33.99 -14.92 13.32
CA VAL A 285 -34.10 -14.13 14.56
C VAL A 285 -34.61 -12.72 14.26
N ILE A 286 -34.05 -12.03 13.26
CA ILE A 286 -34.45 -10.65 12.91
C ILE A 286 -35.92 -10.57 12.43
N PRO A 287 -36.39 -11.43 11.51
CA PRO A 287 -37.81 -11.50 11.15
C PRO A 287 -38.73 -11.76 12.35
N ALA A 288 -38.36 -12.70 13.23
CA ALA A 288 -39.16 -13.03 14.41
C ALA A 288 -39.25 -11.85 15.40
N CYS A 289 -38.13 -11.15 15.64
CA CYS A 289 -38.14 -9.94 16.48
C CYS A 289 -38.97 -8.82 15.84
N SER A 290 -38.92 -8.66 14.52
CA SER A 290 -39.72 -7.65 13.81
C SER A 290 -41.21 -7.93 13.92
N ALA A 291 -41.62 -9.20 13.79
CA ALA A 291 -42.99 -9.61 14.01
C ALA A 291 -43.45 -9.33 15.45
N ALA A 292 -42.59 -9.55 16.46
CA ALA A 292 -42.90 -9.24 17.86
C ALA A 292 -43.20 -7.75 18.09
N VAL A 293 -42.39 -6.87 17.47
CA VAL A 293 -42.58 -5.41 17.54
C VAL A 293 -43.86 -4.97 16.82
N GLU A 294 -44.17 -5.55 15.66
CA GLU A 294 -45.36 -5.19 14.87
C GLU A 294 -46.69 -5.64 15.53
N HIS A 295 -46.69 -6.79 16.21
CA HIS A 295 -47.90 -7.35 16.81
C HIS A 295 -48.21 -6.79 18.21
N GLY A 296 -47.31 -5.99 18.81
CA GLY A 296 -47.55 -5.28 20.06
C GLY A 296 -47.74 -6.21 21.26
N GLU A 297 -46.80 -7.14 21.46
CA GLU A 297 -46.90 -8.19 22.49
C GLU A 297 -46.52 -7.72 23.91
N GLY A 298 -46.23 -6.43 24.13
CA GLY A 298 -45.86 -5.87 25.43
C GLY A 298 -44.41 -6.15 25.87
N LEU A 299 -43.59 -6.71 24.96
CA LEU A 299 -42.16 -7.01 25.12
C LEU A 299 -41.34 -6.34 24.01
N GLU A 300 -41.79 -5.17 23.55
CA GLU A 300 -41.19 -4.42 22.45
C GLU A 300 -39.74 -4.00 22.74
N PRO A 301 -39.38 -3.50 23.95
CA PRO A 301 -37.99 -3.13 24.25
C PRO A 301 -37.01 -4.31 24.13
N GLU A 302 -37.39 -5.49 24.61
CA GLU A 302 -36.59 -6.71 24.55
C GLU A 302 -36.47 -7.24 23.11
N ALA A 303 -37.55 -7.19 22.33
CA ALA A 303 -37.52 -7.55 20.92
C ALA A 303 -36.65 -6.61 20.09
N LEU A 304 -36.75 -5.30 20.32
CA LEU A 304 -35.87 -4.29 19.71
C LEU A 304 -34.41 -4.50 20.11
N LEU A 305 -34.14 -4.82 21.38
CA LEU A 305 -32.77 -5.03 21.88
C LEU A 305 -32.13 -6.26 21.23
N LEU A 306 -32.89 -7.36 21.11
CA LEU A 306 -32.42 -8.57 20.43
C LEU A 306 -32.17 -8.31 18.95
N ARG A 307 -33.09 -7.60 18.28
CA ARG A 307 -32.97 -7.25 16.87
C ARG A 307 -31.75 -6.35 16.61
N ALA A 308 -31.56 -5.32 17.43
CA ALA A 308 -30.39 -4.45 17.37
C ALA A 308 -29.09 -5.23 17.55
N THR A 309 -29.05 -6.15 18.51
CA THR A 309 -27.89 -7.01 18.76
C THR A 309 -27.56 -7.86 17.53
N MET A 310 -28.58 -8.49 16.91
CA MET A 310 -28.38 -9.26 15.69
C MET A 310 -27.93 -8.40 14.51
N TYR A 311 -28.45 -7.17 14.37
CA TYR A 311 -27.95 -6.21 13.38
C TYR A 311 -26.48 -5.86 13.61
N LEU A 312 -26.04 -5.62 14.86
CA LEU A 312 -24.63 -5.39 15.19
C LEU A 312 -23.75 -6.59 14.82
N LEU A 313 -24.18 -7.81 15.16
CA LEU A 313 -23.43 -9.03 14.85
C LEU A 313 -23.31 -9.28 13.33
N ARG A 314 -24.24 -8.75 12.53
CA ARG A 314 -24.21 -8.79 11.06
C ARG A 314 -23.51 -7.58 10.42
N GLY A 315 -23.01 -6.64 11.23
CA GLY A 315 -22.36 -5.40 10.76
C GLY A 315 -23.32 -4.35 10.20
N GLN A 316 -24.62 -4.48 10.46
CA GLN A 316 -25.67 -3.55 10.03
C GLN A 316 -25.86 -2.45 11.08
N HIS A 317 -24.82 -1.64 11.28
CA HIS A 317 -24.76 -0.66 12.38
C HIS A 317 -25.84 0.41 12.33
N SER A 318 -26.29 0.85 11.16
CA SER A 318 -27.34 1.87 11.04
C SER A 318 -28.67 1.39 11.61
N LEU A 319 -29.11 0.19 11.21
CA LEU A 319 -30.38 -0.39 11.66
C LEU A 319 -30.34 -0.71 13.16
N ALA A 320 -29.18 -1.13 13.66
CA ALA A 320 -28.99 -1.34 15.09
C ALA A 320 -29.16 -0.05 15.89
N LEU A 321 -28.62 1.07 15.41
CA LEU A 321 -28.74 2.37 16.08
C LEU A 321 -30.20 2.85 16.09
N ASP A 322 -30.94 2.69 14.99
CA ASP A 322 -32.36 3.06 14.93
C ASP A 322 -33.19 2.32 16.01
N ASP A 323 -32.95 1.02 16.18
CA ASP A 323 -33.60 0.21 17.23
C ASP A 323 -33.19 0.65 18.64
N LEU A 324 -31.90 0.88 18.88
CA LEU A 324 -31.38 1.31 20.19
C LEU A 324 -31.90 2.70 20.56
N ASP A 325 -31.94 3.64 19.63
CA ASP A 325 -32.51 4.97 19.83
C ASP A 325 -34.00 4.89 20.15
N THR A 326 -34.73 3.96 19.53
CA THR A 326 -36.14 3.73 19.85
C THR A 326 -36.33 3.25 21.28
N ILE A 327 -35.47 2.33 21.75
CA ILE A 327 -35.49 1.84 23.14
C ILE A 327 -35.18 2.97 24.13
N ILE A 328 -34.14 3.77 23.87
CA ILE A 328 -33.72 4.85 24.79
C ILE A 328 -34.79 5.94 24.87
N ASN A 329 -35.41 6.29 23.74
CA ASN A 329 -36.41 7.35 23.68
C ASN A 329 -37.82 6.92 24.13
N SER A 330 -38.05 5.64 24.39
CA SER A 330 -39.33 5.11 24.88
C SER A 330 -39.41 4.95 26.40
N GLN A 331 -38.32 5.24 27.13
CA GLN A 331 -38.26 5.30 28.60
C GLN A 331 -38.69 6.66 29.16
#